data_AF-A0A2N5Z0Q8-F1
#
_entry.id   AF-A0A2N5Z0Q8-F1
#
_cell.length_a   1.000
_cell.length_b   1.000
_cell.length_c   1.000
_cell.angle_alpha   90.00
_cell.angle_beta   90.00
_cell.angle_gamma   90.00
#
_symmetry.space_group_name_H-M   'P 1'
#
loop_
_entity.id
_entity.type
_entity.pdbx_description
1 polymer ?
#
loop_
_entity_poly.entity_id
_entity_poly.type
_entity_poly.pdbx_seq_one_letter_code
_entity_poly.pdbx_strand_id
1 'polypeptide(L)'
;MANYSAEEKVQISNKSQVVLNKILDENPILQEILLKSESDEEVNQSLKIWVESELKKSEIAYQYYRKDVSGRKIFEKIKWQEVAAIRILDYISHSNQVYVDLNVRGQKRTNTPFRILWLAAKNGTGGGKYYFFVDMLELFRQFSGSKKFKMPSREQIDHWMNNHPSGLDSDIIEKRKKNKNRIIDIIVDLIDSGKVKSVKYSFAPGLDRNQKIRLVNEWWNSKLFHLKFAIRTPELLNKMLNNSLSAETMETLKEAEAQGIPFFVNPYYLSLLNIDKKRRSYSDAAIRDYIIYSKELINEFGHIVAWEKEDIVEPGKPNAAGWLLPSE
;
A
#
# COMPACT_ATOMS: atom_id res chain seq x y z
N MET A 1 -25.22 -28.54 8.72
CA MET A 1 -23.76 -28.33 8.68
C MET A 1 -23.52 -26.95 8.11
N ALA A 2 -22.80 -26.07 8.81
CA ALA A 2 -22.47 -24.76 8.27
C ALA A 2 -21.64 -24.93 6.99
N ASN A 3 -22.07 -24.32 5.88
CA ASN A 3 -21.32 -24.35 4.63
C ASN A 3 -20.16 -23.35 4.72
N TYR A 4 -18.97 -23.85 5.08
CA TYR A 4 -17.74 -23.07 5.05
C TYR A 4 -17.24 -22.83 3.63
N SER A 5 -16.73 -21.63 3.37
CA SER A 5 -16.12 -21.28 2.07
C SER A 5 -14.84 -22.10 1.82
N ALA A 6 -14.38 -22.16 0.56
CA ALA A 6 -13.13 -22.85 0.24
C ALA A 6 -11.92 -22.25 1.00
N GLU A 7 -11.92 -20.93 1.22
CA GLU A 7 -10.88 -20.22 1.94
C GLU A 7 -10.89 -20.54 3.44
N GLU A 8 -12.07 -20.73 4.03
CA GLU A 8 -12.23 -21.08 5.44
C GLU A 8 -11.76 -22.49 5.77
N LYS A 9 -11.66 -23.37 4.76
CA LYS A 9 -11.12 -24.73 4.90
C LYS A 9 -9.58 -24.76 4.81
N VAL A 10 -8.95 -23.65 4.42
CA VAL A 10 -7.48 -23.58 4.32
C VAL A 10 -6.86 -23.55 5.71
N GLN A 11 -5.86 -24.41 5.92
CA GLN A 11 -5.06 -24.43 7.13
C GLN A 11 -4.26 -23.13 7.29
N ILE A 12 -4.19 -22.64 8.52
CA ILE A 12 -3.35 -21.47 8.82
C ILE A 12 -1.87 -21.86 8.81
N SER A 13 -1.00 -20.91 8.48
CA SER A 13 0.45 -21.17 8.46
C SER A 13 1.00 -21.44 9.87
N ASN A 14 2.13 -22.14 9.99
CA ASN A 14 2.82 -22.35 11.27
C ASN A 14 3.12 -21.02 12.00
N LYS A 15 3.50 -19.96 11.26
CA LYS A 15 3.73 -18.64 11.84
C LYS A 15 2.43 -18.04 12.40
N SER A 16 1.31 -18.22 11.71
CA SER A 16 -0.01 -17.82 12.19
C SER A 16 -0.40 -18.58 13.47
N GLN A 17 -0.16 -19.90 13.51
CA GLN A 17 -0.46 -20.73 14.68
C GLN A 17 0.31 -20.28 15.93
N VAL A 18 1.58 -19.91 15.78
CA VAL A 18 2.38 -19.36 16.89
C VAL A 18 1.76 -18.08 17.46
N VAL A 19 1.30 -17.18 16.60
CA VAL A 19 0.63 -15.94 17.03
C VAL A 19 -0.72 -16.25 17.66
N LEU A 20 -1.51 -17.16 17.09
CA LEU A 20 -2.79 -17.59 17.64
C LEU A 20 -2.64 -18.16 19.05
N ASN A 21 -1.69 -19.06 19.29
CA ASN A 21 -1.46 -19.62 20.62
C ASN A 21 -1.16 -18.49 21.62
N LYS A 22 -0.35 -17.50 21.21
CA LYS A 22 -0.07 -16.32 22.03
C LYS A 22 -1.33 -15.49 22.34
N ILE A 23 -2.25 -15.36 21.39
CA ILE A 23 -3.55 -14.70 21.63
C ILE A 23 -4.32 -15.44 22.71
N LEU A 24 -4.43 -16.77 22.60
CA LEU A 24 -5.19 -17.61 23.52
C LEU A 24 -4.56 -17.61 24.93
N ASP A 25 -3.25 -17.76 25.02
CA ASP A 25 -2.50 -17.76 26.28
C ASP A 25 -2.61 -16.42 27.03
N GLU A 26 -2.55 -15.29 26.31
CA GLU A 26 -2.65 -13.96 26.90
C GLU A 26 -4.11 -13.56 27.23
N ASN A 27 -5.11 -14.28 26.70
CA ASN A 27 -6.52 -13.91 26.85
C ASN A 27 -7.40 -15.15 27.18
N PRO A 28 -7.37 -15.65 28.43
CA PRO A 28 -8.12 -16.85 28.83
C PRO A 28 -9.64 -16.75 28.60
N ILE A 29 -10.24 -15.58 28.80
CA ILE A 29 -11.68 -15.37 28.55
C ILE A 29 -11.99 -15.51 27.05
N LEU A 30 -11.15 -14.95 26.18
CA LEU A 30 -11.29 -15.10 24.73
C LEU A 30 -11.10 -16.56 24.31
N GLN A 31 -10.10 -17.25 24.87
CA GLN A 31 -9.88 -18.66 24.61
C GLN A 31 -11.11 -19.50 24.99
N GLU A 32 -11.69 -19.24 26.16
CA GLU A 32 -12.90 -19.92 26.61
C GLU A 32 -14.06 -19.69 25.63
N ILE A 33 -14.29 -18.44 25.20
CA ILE A 33 -15.34 -18.10 24.22
C ILE A 33 -15.12 -18.89 22.92
N LEU A 34 -13.91 -18.84 22.35
CA LEU A 34 -13.63 -19.49 21.07
C LEU A 34 -13.73 -21.02 21.14
N LEU A 35 -13.33 -21.64 22.24
CA LEU A 35 -13.32 -23.11 22.37
C LEU A 35 -14.67 -23.68 22.81
N LYS A 36 -15.50 -22.93 23.55
CA LYS A 36 -16.81 -23.38 24.01
C LYS A 36 -17.96 -23.06 23.06
N SER A 37 -17.83 -22.04 22.22
CA SER A 37 -18.86 -21.71 21.23
C SER A 37 -18.94 -22.77 20.12
N GLU A 38 -20.17 -23.11 19.75
CA GLU A 38 -20.52 -24.07 18.69
C GLU A 38 -20.77 -23.39 17.34
N SER A 39 -20.96 -22.06 17.31
CA SER A 39 -21.10 -21.28 16.09
C SER A 39 -20.41 -19.91 16.17
N ASP A 40 -20.22 -19.24 15.03
CA ASP A 40 -19.66 -17.88 15.00
C ASP A 40 -20.63 -16.83 15.54
N GLU A 41 -21.94 -17.07 15.49
CA GLU A 41 -22.94 -16.23 16.18
C GLU A 41 -22.76 -16.28 17.70
N GLU A 42 -22.53 -17.47 18.26
CA GLU A 42 -22.27 -17.63 19.71
C GLU A 42 -20.98 -16.92 20.14
N VAL A 43 -19.93 -16.99 19.30
CA VAL A 43 -18.68 -16.27 19.54
C VAL A 43 -18.94 -14.76 19.57
N ASN A 44 -19.62 -14.23 18.56
CA ASN A 44 -19.94 -12.80 18.48
C ASN A 44 -20.80 -12.34 19.66
N GLN A 45 -21.81 -13.13 20.06
CA GLN A 45 -22.67 -12.81 21.19
C GLN A 45 -21.90 -12.81 22.52
N SER A 46 -21.07 -13.82 22.75
CA SER A 46 -20.27 -13.94 23.98
C SER A 46 -19.21 -12.84 24.09
N LEU A 47 -18.52 -12.54 22.98
CA LEU A 47 -17.59 -11.41 22.89
C LEU A 47 -18.30 -10.09 23.16
N LYS A 48 -19.48 -9.88 22.57
CA LYS A 48 -20.26 -8.66 22.78
C LYS A 48 -20.60 -8.47 24.24
N ILE A 49 -21.13 -9.49 24.91
CA ILE A 49 -21.50 -9.44 26.33
C ILE A 49 -20.28 -9.08 27.17
N TRP A 50 -19.15 -9.76 26.94
CA TRP A 50 -17.91 -9.50 27.69
C TRP A 50 -17.41 -8.07 27.48
N VAL A 51 -17.26 -7.65 26.22
CA VAL A 51 -16.66 -6.34 25.89
C VAL A 51 -17.57 -5.18 26.26
N GLU A 52 -18.90 -5.31 26.07
CA GLU A 52 -19.85 -4.30 26.54
C GLU A 52 -19.84 -4.18 28.07
N SER A 53 -19.67 -5.29 28.80
CA SER A 53 -19.59 -5.24 30.27
C SER A 53 -18.38 -4.44 30.76
N GLU A 54 -17.24 -4.55 30.06
CA GLU A 54 -16.04 -3.77 30.34
C GLU A 54 -16.19 -2.31 29.92
N LEU A 55 -16.78 -2.04 28.74
CA LEU A 55 -16.97 -0.67 28.24
C LEU A 55 -17.95 0.13 29.11
N LYS A 56 -19.01 -0.51 29.64
CA LYS A 56 -19.99 0.12 30.55
C LYS A 56 -19.39 0.63 31.86
N LYS A 57 -18.17 0.22 32.23
CA LYS A 57 -17.44 0.80 33.37
C LYS A 57 -17.01 2.25 33.11
N SER A 58 -17.03 2.69 31.86
CA SER A 58 -16.71 4.06 31.43
C SER A 58 -17.91 4.69 30.72
N GLU A 59 -18.63 5.55 31.45
CA GLU A 59 -19.86 6.20 30.94
C GLU A 59 -19.59 6.96 29.63
N ILE A 60 -18.50 7.74 29.58
CA ILE A 60 -18.15 8.54 28.40
C ILE A 60 -17.89 7.65 27.18
N ALA A 61 -17.12 6.56 27.35
CA ALA A 61 -16.78 5.67 26.25
C ALA A 61 -18.01 4.88 25.76
N TYR A 62 -18.89 4.47 26.68
CA TYR A 62 -20.13 3.77 26.34
C TYR A 62 -21.12 4.68 25.60
N GLN A 63 -21.31 5.93 26.06
CA GLN A 63 -22.13 6.93 25.36
C GLN A 63 -21.55 7.26 23.97
N TYR A 64 -20.22 7.32 23.85
CA TYR A 64 -19.57 7.55 22.56
C TYR A 64 -19.83 6.40 21.58
N TYR A 65 -19.69 5.15 22.02
CA TYR A 65 -20.02 3.97 21.22
C TYR A 65 -21.47 3.97 20.74
N ARG A 66 -22.41 4.33 21.63
CA ARG A 66 -23.84 4.44 21.30
C ARG A 66 -24.18 5.63 20.40
N LYS A 67 -23.20 6.50 20.11
CA LYS A 67 -23.35 7.76 19.38
C LYS A 67 -24.26 8.78 20.08
N ASP A 68 -24.46 8.63 21.39
CA ASP A 68 -25.18 9.60 22.23
C ASP A 68 -24.35 10.89 22.40
N VAL A 69 -23.01 10.75 22.40
CA VAL A 69 -22.03 11.84 22.34
C VAL A 69 -21.04 11.60 21.21
N SER A 70 -20.49 12.67 20.62
CA SER A 70 -19.52 12.57 19.52
C SER A 70 -18.53 13.72 19.48
N GLY A 71 -17.55 13.63 18.60
CA GLY A 71 -16.58 14.69 18.33
C GLY A 71 -15.22 14.48 19.00
N ARG A 72 -14.21 15.18 18.45
CA ARG A 72 -12.79 15.01 18.80
C ARG A 72 -12.50 15.20 20.28
N LYS A 73 -13.10 16.22 20.91
CA LYS A 73 -12.91 16.52 22.34
C LYS A 73 -13.41 15.39 23.26
N ILE A 74 -14.42 14.63 22.83
CA ILE A 74 -14.91 13.47 23.58
C ILE A 74 -13.98 12.29 23.34
N PHE A 75 -13.61 12.04 22.08
CA PHE A 75 -12.69 10.96 21.72
C PHE A 75 -11.34 11.05 22.45
N GLU A 76 -10.78 12.25 22.59
CA GLU A 76 -9.52 12.49 23.33
C GLU A 76 -9.60 12.14 24.84
N LYS A 77 -10.82 12.01 25.40
CA LYS A 77 -11.03 11.58 26.79
C LYS A 77 -11.17 10.06 26.94
N ILE A 78 -11.37 9.33 25.84
CA ILE A 78 -11.54 7.88 25.85
C ILE A 78 -10.16 7.24 26.05
N LYS A 79 -10.07 6.30 26.99
CA LYS A 79 -8.81 5.61 27.29
C LYS A 79 -8.43 4.66 26.16
N TRP A 80 -7.14 4.40 26.02
CA TRP A 80 -6.61 3.50 25.00
C TRP A 80 -7.27 2.10 25.00
N GLN A 81 -7.55 1.53 26.16
CA GLN A 81 -8.22 0.24 26.30
C GLN A 81 -9.69 0.28 25.82
N GLU A 82 -10.37 1.38 26.15
CA GLU A 82 -11.78 1.62 25.77
C GLU A 82 -11.92 1.79 24.25
N VAL A 83 -10.92 2.38 23.58
CA VAL A 83 -10.87 2.45 22.12
C VAL A 83 -10.82 1.04 21.49
N ALA A 84 -10.10 0.08 22.08
CA ALA A 84 -10.13 -1.30 21.57
C ALA A 84 -11.49 -1.96 21.81
N ALA A 85 -12.12 -1.73 22.97
CA ALA A 85 -13.45 -2.25 23.24
C ALA A 85 -14.46 -1.75 22.19
N ILE A 86 -14.44 -0.46 21.87
CA ILE A 86 -15.27 0.14 20.80
C ILE A 86 -14.98 -0.55 19.45
N ARG A 87 -13.71 -0.73 19.08
CA ARG A 87 -13.34 -1.41 17.82
C ARG A 87 -13.82 -2.85 17.74
N ILE A 88 -13.74 -3.61 18.83
CA ILE A 88 -14.24 -4.99 18.87
C ILE A 88 -15.76 -5.00 18.66
N LEU A 89 -16.50 -4.09 19.32
CA LEU A 89 -17.95 -3.97 19.14
C LEU A 89 -18.33 -3.49 17.74
N ASP A 90 -17.53 -2.61 17.13
CA ASP A 90 -17.69 -2.20 15.74
C ASP A 90 -17.51 -3.39 14.78
N TYR A 91 -16.50 -4.24 15.01
CA TYR A 91 -16.35 -5.48 14.23
C TYR A 91 -17.53 -6.43 14.37
N ILE A 92 -18.09 -6.57 15.59
CA ILE A 92 -19.27 -7.42 15.82
C ILE A 92 -20.51 -6.84 15.13
N SER A 93 -20.75 -5.53 15.27
CA SER A 93 -21.94 -4.87 14.70
C SER A 93 -21.96 -4.85 13.17
N HIS A 94 -20.78 -4.92 12.54
CA HIS A 94 -20.63 -5.00 11.09
C HIS A 94 -20.28 -6.43 10.60
N SER A 95 -20.36 -7.44 11.48
CA SER A 95 -20.19 -8.83 11.08
C SER A 95 -21.33 -9.26 10.17
N ASN A 96 -21.05 -10.19 9.26
CA ASN A 96 -21.97 -10.71 8.23
C ASN A 96 -22.43 -9.70 7.18
N GLN A 97 -21.91 -8.46 7.20
CA GLN A 97 -22.09 -7.54 6.08
C GLN A 97 -21.33 -8.04 4.85
N VAL A 98 -21.97 -7.96 3.69
CA VAL A 98 -21.42 -8.40 2.41
C VAL A 98 -21.04 -7.20 1.58
N TYR A 99 -19.79 -7.15 1.15
CA TYR A 99 -19.23 -6.10 0.30
C TYR A 99 -18.87 -6.69 -1.06
N VAL A 100 -19.06 -5.92 -2.12
CA VAL A 100 -18.56 -6.25 -3.45
C VAL A 100 -17.13 -5.71 -3.53
N ASP A 101 -16.15 -6.60 -3.68
CA ASP A 101 -14.76 -6.22 -3.80
C ASP A 101 -14.35 -6.18 -5.27
N LEU A 102 -14.19 -4.96 -5.77
CA LEU A 102 -13.82 -4.70 -7.16
C LEU A 102 -12.38 -5.12 -7.46
N ASN A 103 -11.50 -5.15 -6.46
CA ASN A 103 -10.11 -5.58 -6.61
C ASN A 103 -9.99 -7.09 -6.91
N VAL A 104 -11.03 -7.87 -6.61
CA VAL A 104 -11.12 -9.29 -6.95
C VAL A 104 -12.24 -9.56 -7.95
N ARG A 105 -12.39 -8.66 -8.93
CA ARG A 105 -13.32 -8.80 -10.06
C ARG A 105 -14.79 -8.90 -9.64
N GLY A 106 -15.17 -8.10 -8.62
CA GLY A 106 -16.54 -7.99 -8.14
C GLY A 106 -17.01 -9.17 -7.29
N GLN A 107 -16.09 -10.01 -6.78
CA GLN A 107 -16.46 -11.07 -5.85
C GLN A 107 -17.04 -10.48 -4.56
N LYS A 108 -18.07 -11.15 -4.03
CA LYS A 108 -18.69 -10.78 -2.76
C LYS A 108 -17.82 -11.30 -1.61
N ARG A 109 -17.48 -10.42 -0.68
CA ARG A 109 -16.74 -10.73 0.55
C ARG A 109 -17.62 -10.46 1.76
N THR A 110 -17.72 -11.43 2.65
CA THR A 110 -18.44 -11.28 3.91
C THR A 110 -17.46 -10.93 5.01
N ASN A 111 -17.75 -9.89 5.79
CA ASN A 111 -16.93 -9.49 6.92
C ASN A 111 -17.23 -10.37 8.14
N THR A 112 -16.30 -11.26 8.51
CA THR A 112 -16.47 -12.20 9.63
C THR A 112 -15.17 -12.38 10.44
N PRO A 113 -14.62 -11.30 11.02
CA PRO A 113 -13.28 -11.32 11.62
C PRO A 113 -13.16 -12.34 12.77
N PHE A 114 -14.16 -12.43 13.65
CA PHE A 114 -14.12 -13.38 14.77
C PHE A 114 -14.40 -14.83 14.36
N ARG A 115 -15.05 -15.06 13.22
CA ARG A 115 -15.20 -16.40 12.64
C ARG A 115 -13.85 -16.98 12.21
N ILE A 116 -12.99 -16.15 11.61
CA ILE A 116 -11.61 -16.56 11.26
C ILE A 116 -10.87 -17.00 12.52
N LEU A 117 -10.96 -16.22 13.61
CA LEU A 117 -10.30 -16.54 14.87
C LEU A 117 -10.85 -17.82 15.51
N TRP A 118 -12.17 -18.01 15.47
CA TRP A 118 -12.86 -19.20 15.96
C TRP A 118 -12.48 -20.48 15.20
N LEU A 119 -12.54 -20.45 13.87
CA LEU A 119 -12.14 -21.58 13.03
C LEU A 119 -10.66 -21.93 13.22
N ALA A 120 -9.82 -20.92 13.41
CA ALA A 120 -8.41 -21.11 13.68
C ALA A 120 -8.18 -21.79 15.03
N ALA A 121 -8.90 -21.38 16.09
CA ALA A 121 -8.79 -21.96 17.42
C ALA A 121 -9.34 -23.39 17.50
N LYS A 122 -10.49 -23.68 16.88
CA LYS A 122 -11.13 -25.01 16.91
C LYS A 122 -10.45 -26.01 15.96
N ASN A 123 -10.13 -25.57 14.75
CA ASN A 123 -9.80 -26.49 13.64
C ASN A 123 -8.41 -26.24 13.02
N GLY A 124 -7.69 -25.18 13.42
CA GLY A 124 -6.47 -24.76 12.73
C GLY A 124 -6.70 -24.25 11.29
N THR A 125 -7.95 -23.89 10.95
CA THR A 125 -8.34 -23.40 9.62
C THR A 125 -8.90 -21.97 9.68
N GLY A 126 -9.62 -21.50 8.67
CA GLY A 126 -10.23 -20.17 8.62
C GLY A 126 -9.56 -19.20 7.65
N GLY A 127 -8.48 -19.61 6.97
CA GLY A 127 -7.86 -18.83 5.89
C GLY A 127 -7.09 -17.57 6.33
N GLY A 128 -7.07 -17.26 7.63
CA GLY A 128 -6.37 -16.09 8.18
C GLY A 128 -4.88 -16.07 7.86
N LYS A 129 -4.37 -14.91 7.43
CA LYS A 129 -2.94 -14.68 7.18
C LYS A 129 -2.23 -14.20 8.45
N TYR A 130 -0.90 -14.32 8.49
CA TYR A 130 -0.08 -13.94 9.65
C TYR A 130 -0.42 -12.56 10.22
N TYR A 131 -0.52 -11.54 9.37
CA TYR A 131 -0.79 -10.16 9.81
C TYR A 131 -2.18 -9.98 10.42
N PHE A 132 -3.19 -10.73 9.98
CA PHE A 132 -4.50 -10.73 10.64
C PHE A 132 -4.39 -11.16 12.11
N PHE A 133 -3.64 -12.23 12.40
CA PHE A 133 -3.44 -12.68 13.78
C PHE A 133 -2.60 -11.71 14.59
N VAL A 134 -1.60 -11.05 13.99
CA VAL A 134 -0.83 -10.00 14.66
C VAL A 134 -1.75 -8.83 15.04
N ASP A 135 -2.63 -8.40 14.14
CA ASP A 135 -3.59 -7.33 14.42
C ASP A 135 -4.56 -7.70 15.54
N MET A 136 -5.08 -8.94 15.54
CA MET A 136 -5.94 -9.43 16.62
C MET A 136 -5.19 -9.51 17.95
N LEU A 137 -3.95 -9.99 17.96
CA LEU A 137 -3.11 -10.01 19.16
C LEU A 137 -2.91 -8.61 19.74
N GLU A 138 -2.57 -7.64 18.89
CA GLU A 138 -2.36 -6.26 19.33
C GLU A 138 -3.66 -5.59 19.78
N LEU A 139 -4.80 -5.90 19.15
CA LEU A 139 -6.13 -5.45 19.56
C LEU A 139 -6.51 -5.98 20.95
N PHE A 140 -6.34 -7.28 21.20
CA PHE A 140 -6.66 -7.87 22.50
C PHE A 140 -5.65 -7.46 23.60
N ARG A 141 -4.38 -7.20 23.26
CA ARG A 141 -3.42 -6.56 24.18
C ARG A 141 -3.81 -5.13 24.54
N GLN A 142 -4.32 -4.38 23.57
CA GLN A 142 -4.87 -3.04 23.81
C GLN A 142 -6.08 -3.13 24.73
N PHE A 143 -7.03 -4.04 24.45
CA PHE A 143 -8.24 -4.22 25.25
C PHE A 143 -7.93 -4.65 26.69
N SER A 144 -7.11 -5.69 26.87
CA SER A 144 -6.68 -6.18 28.20
C SER A 144 -5.82 -5.18 28.98
N GLY A 145 -5.26 -4.16 28.35
CA GLY A 145 -4.32 -3.23 28.97
C GLY A 145 -2.88 -3.74 29.08
N SER A 146 -2.62 -4.95 28.61
CA SER A 146 -1.27 -5.53 28.56
C SER A 146 -0.31 -4.66 27.73
N LYS A 147 -0.84 -4.02 26.67
CA LYS A 147 -0.10 -3.01 25.89
C LYS A 147 -0.49 -1.61 26.31
N LYS A 148 0.46 -0.89 26.89
CA LYS A 148 0.33 0.54 27.21
C LYS A 148 0.70 1.40 26.00
N PHE A 149 -0.15 2.37 25.68
CA PHE A 149 0.20 3.40 24.71
C PHE A 149 1.34 4.27 25.27
N LYS A 150 2.42 4.40 24.51
CA LYS A 150 3.52 5.33 24.79
C LYS A 150 3.65 6.24 23.60
N MET A 151 3.24 7.49 23.76
CA MET A 151 3.47 8.50 22.75
C MET A 151 4.98 8.74 22.64
N PRO A 152 5.58 8.64 21.44
CA PRO A 152 6.98 8.97 21.29
C PRO A 152 7.20 10.45 21.59
N SER A 153 8.30 10.76 22.27
CA SER A 153 8.79 12.13 22.43
C SER A 153 9.28 12.68 21.09
N ARG A 154 9.37 14.01 21.00
CA ARG A 154 9.90 14.66 19.79
C ARG A 154 11.34 14.23 19.53
N GLU A 155 12.16 14.12 20.58
CA GLU A 155 13.55 13.68 20.50
C GLU A 155 13.67 12.25 19.97
N GLN A 156 12.74 11.36 20.36
CA GLN A 156 12.68 9.99 19.80
C GLN A 156 12.33 10.00 18.32
N ILE A 157 11.36 10.83 17.90
CA ILE A 157 11.00 10.99 16.49
C ILE A 157 12.20 11.51 15.70
N ASP A 158 12.85 12.57 16.18
CA ASP A 158 14.03 13.16 15.54
C ASP A 158 15.17 12.14 15.43
N HIS A 159 15.42 11.35 16.48
CA HIS A 159 16.41 10.28 16.45
C HIS A 159 16.06 9.20 15.41
N TRP A 160 14.80 8.76 15.33
CA TRP A 160 14.36 7.79 14.32
C TRP A 160 14.51 8.34 12.90
N MET A 161 14.15 9.61 12.67
CA MET A 161 14.33 10.26 11.36
C MET A 161 15.81 10.30 10.97
N ASN A 162 16.71 10.64 11.89
CA ASN A 162 18.14 10.73 11.64
C ASN A 162 18.83 9.38 11.37
N ASN A 163 18.19 8.25 11.69
CA ASN A 163 18.70 6.92 11.38
C ASN A 163 18.52 6.54 9.89
N HIS A 164 17.77 7.33 9.11
CA HIS A 164 17.50 7.07 7.70
C HIS A 164 18.19 8.12 6.81
N PRO A 165 18.93 7.71 5.78
CA PRO A 165 19.53 8.63 4.82
C PRO A 165 18.48 9.52 4.15
N SER A 166 18.80 10.79 3.99
CA SER A 166 17.95 11.75 3.28
C SER A 166 18.27 11.75 1.79
N GLY A 167 17.26 11.99 0.96
CA GLY A 167 17.48 12.28 -0.47
C GLY A 167 18.35 13.51 -0.74
N LEU A 168 18.64 14.30 0.30
CA LEU A 168 19.48 15.50 0.28
C LEU A 168 20.91 15.25 0.77
N ASP A 169 21.26 14.02 1.14
CA ASP A 169 22.63 13.69 1.56
C ASP A 169 23.61 13.86 0.39
N SER A 170 24.82 14.36 0.69
CA SER A 170 25.79 14.75 -0.33
C SER A 170 26.19 13.60 -1.26
N ASP A 171 26.28 12.38 -0.74
CA ASP A 171 26.61 11.19 -1.52
C ASP A 171 25.47 10.80 -2.47
N ILE A 172 24.21 10.97 -2.04
CA ILE A 172 23.01 10.74 -2.86
C ILE A 172 22.91 11.79 -3.96
N ILE A 173 23.16 13.07 -3.64
CA ILE A 173 23.19 14.16 -4.62
C ILE A 173 24.25 13.88 -5.69
N GLU A 174 25.45 13.45 -5.31
CA GLU A 174 26.52 13.15 -6.26
C GLU A 174 26.15 11.97 -7.19
N LYS A 175 25.54 10.91 -6.65
CA LYS A 175 25.02 9.78 -7.45
C LYS A 175 23.97 10.24 -8.46
N ARG A 176 23.01 11.06 -8.04
CA ARG A 176 21.96 11.62 -8.92
C ARG A 176 22.55 12.53 -10.00
N LYS A 177 23.59 13.30 -9.68
CA LYS A 177 24.33 14.10 -10.67
C LYS A 177 25.00 13.22 -11.73
N LYS A 178 25.63 12.11 -11.33
CA LYS A 178 26.21 11.13 -12.27
C LYS A 178 25.13 10.49 -13.16
N ASN A 179 23.99 10.13 -12.59
CA ASN A 179 22.84 9.60 -13.34
C ASN A 179 22.31 10.61 -14.36
N LYS A 180 22.10 11.86 -13.95
CA LYS A 180 21.67 12.96 -14.83
C LYS A 180 22.64 13.12 -16.00
N ASN A 181 23.95 13.22 -15.73
CA ASN A 181 24.95 13.41 -16.78
C ASN A 181 24.90 12.28 -17.83
N ARG A 182 24.81 11.03 -17.38
CA ARG A 182 24.69 9.87 -18.26
C ARG A 182 23.40 9.91 -19.11
N ILE A 183 22.27 10.29 -18.52
CA ILE A 183 21.00 10.45 -19.24
C ILE A 183 21.13 11.55 -20.30
N ILE A 184 21.75 12.67 -19.94
CA ILE A 184 22.02 13.78 -20.88
C ILE A 184 22.87 13.31 -22.06
N ASP A 185 23.94 12.56 -21.81
CA ASP A 185 24.78 11.99 -22.86
C ASP A 185 23.98 11.15 -23.85
N ILE A 186 23.06 10.30 -23.35
CA ILE A 186 22.21 9.48 -24.21
C ILE A 186 21.20 10.35 -24.98
N ILE A 187 20.65 11.41 -24.37
CA ILE A 187 19.73 12.34 -25.04
C ILE A 187 20.45 13.08 -26.17
N VAL A 188 21.69 13.51 -25.97
CA VAL A 188 22.53 14.12 -27.03
C VAL A 188 22.62 13.17 -28.22
N ASP A 189 22.95 11.90 -27.98
CA ASP A 189 23.04 10.89 -29.05
C ASP A 189 21.69 10.65 -29.76
N LEU A 190 20.56 10.73 -29.03
CA LEU A 190 19.22 10.58 -29.62
C LEU A 190 18.83 11.74 -30.53
N ILE A 191 19.24 12.97 -30.17
CA ILE A 191 19.02 14.16 -31.00
C ILE A 191 19.92 14.09 -32.24
N ASP A 192 21.21 13.78 -32.07
CA ASP A 192 22.17 13.70 -33.18
C ASP A 192 21.81 12.60 -34.19
N SER A 193 21.34 11.44 -33.72
CA SER A 193 20.87 10.36 -34.60
C SER A 193 19.50 10.61 -35.25
N GLY A 194 18.82 11.71 -34.91
CA GLY A 194 17.49 12.02 -35.42
C GLY A 194 16.38 11.07 -34.94
N LYS A 195 16.68 10.18 -33.98
CA LYS A 195 15.71 9.24 -33.38
C LYS A 195 14.60 9.97 -32.64
N VAL A 196 14.90 11.14 -32.07
CA VAL A 196 13.90 12.04 -31.50
C VAL A 196 13.99 13.40 -32.20
N LYS A 197 12.97 13.73 -33.00
CA LYS A 197 12.90 15.01 -33.71
C LYS A 197 12.16 16.05 -32.89
N SER A 198 12.76 17.23 -32.70
CA SER A 198 12.16 18.38 -32.01
C SER A 198 12.62 19.66 -32.68
N VAL A 199 11.69 20.54 -33.06
CA VAL A 199 12.03 21.87 -33.60
C VAL A 199 12.70 22.71 -32.51
N LYS A 200 12.16 22.67 -31.28
CA LYS A 200 12.63 23.46 -30.14
C LYS A 200 13.92 22.92 -29.49
N TYR A 201 14.12 21.60 -29.53
CA TYR A 201 15.25 20.92 -28.87
C TYR A 201 16.10 20.22 -29.92
N SER A 202 16.77 21.02 -30.74
CA SER A 202 17.66 20.60 -31.81
C SER A 202 19.02 21.28 -31.66
N PHE A 203 20.06 20.67 -32.23
CA PHE A 203 21.40 21.26 -32.22
C PHE A 203 21.66 22.02 -33.51
N ALA A 204 22.28 23.20 -33.39
CA ALA A 204 22.83 23.89 -34.53
C ALA A 204 23.98 23.07 -35.16
N PRO A 205 24.19 23.16 -36.48
CA PRO A 205 25.34 22.54 -37.12
C PRO A 205 26.66 23.04 -36.52
N GLY A 206 27.67 22.16 -36.43
CA GLY A 206 29.02 22.51 -35.99
C GLY A 206 29.24 22.59 -34.48
N LEU A 207 28.21 22.31 -33.66
CA LEU A 207 28.41 22.24 -32.20
C LEU A 207 29.22 21.01 -31.79
N ASP A 208 30.20 21.22 -30.90
CA ASP A 208 30.94 20.13 -30.27
C ASP A 208 30.10 19.42 -29.18
N ARG A 209 30.55 18.26 -28.71
CA ARG A 209 29.81 17.47 -27.73
C ARG A 209 29.58 18.21 -26.40
N ASN A 210 30.57 18.97 -25.92
CA ASN A 210 30.46 19.70 -24.66
C ASN A 210 29.46 20.86 -24.77
N GLN A 211 29.41 21.54 -25.92
CA GLN A 211 28.41 22.56 -26.23
C GLN A 211 27.00 21.96 -26.24
N LYS A 212 26.81 20.78 -26.85
CA LYS A 212 25.53 20.06 -26.83
C LYS A 212 25.10 19.67 -25.42
N ILE A 213 26.00 19.13 -24.61
CA ILE A 213 25.73 18.80 -23.21
C ILE A 213 25.31 20.04 -22.40
N ARG A 214 25.94 21.20 -22.63
CA ARG A 214 25.54 22.46 -21.99
C ARG A 214 24.11 22.86 -22.35
N LEU A 215 23.76 22.84 -23.64
CA LEU A 215 22.39 23.14 -24.09
C LEU A 215 21.35 22.19 -23.48
N VAL A 216 21.63 20.89 -23.45
CA VAL A 216 20.72 19.93 -22.83
C VAL A 216 20.58 20.17 -21.32
N ASN A 217 21.65 20.59 -20.64
CA ASN A 217 21.56 20.99 -19.22
C ASN A 217 20.68 22.22 -19.00
N GLU A 218 20.69 23.18 -19.93
CA GLU A 218 19.77 24.32 -19.88
C GLU A 218 18.32 23.87 -20.10
N TRP A 219 18.08 23.02 -21.11
CA TRP A 219 16.76 22.48 -21.41
C TRP A 219 16.20 21.58 -20.31
N TRP A 220 17.07 20.95 -19.51
CA TRP A 220 16.69 20.13 -18.36
C TRP A 220 15.77 20.87 -17.37
N ASN A 221 15.84 22.20 -17.29
CA ASN A 221 14.95 22.96 -16.41
C ASN A 221 13.53 23.16 -16.99
N SER A 222 13.27 22.68 -18.21
CA SER A 222 11.98 22.81 -18.88
C SER A 222 11.11 21.56 -18.72
N LYS A 223 9.90 21.72 -18.18
CA LYS A 223 8.89 20.66 -18.15
C LYS A 223 8.61 20.05 -19.53
N LEU A 224 8.62 20.87 -20.58
CA LEU A 224 8.33 20.44 -21.95
C LEU A 224 9.47 19.58 -22.53
N PHE A 225 10.70 19.81 -22.11
CA PHE A 225 11.84 18.99 -22.49
C PHE A 225 11.65 17.57 -21.96
N HIS A 226 11.30 17.45 -20.68
CA HIS A 226 11.05 16.17 -20.04
C HIS A 226 9.90 15.36 -20.66
N LEU A 227 8.81 16.03 -21.07
CA LEU A 227 7.72 15.37 -21.80
C LEU A 227 8.16 14.91 -23.20
N LYS A 228 8.96 15.73 -23.88
CA LYS A 228 9.43 15.44 -25.25
C LYS A 228 10.40 14.26 -25.29
N PHE A 229 11.29 14.16 -24.32
CA PHE A 229 12.30 13.11 -24.19
C PHE A 229 11.92 12.03 -23.19
N ALA A 230 10.62 11.89 -22.88
CA ALA A 230 10.12 10.80 -22.06
C ALA A 230 10.47 9.45 -22.69
N ILE A 231 10.89 8.52 -21.84
CA ILE A 231 11.20 7.15 -22.22
C ILE A 231 9.88 6.42 -22.44
N ARG A 232 9.78 5.70 -23.57
CA ARG A 232 8.55 5.03 -24.03
C ARG A 232 8.72 3.56 -24.43
N THR A 233 9.91 3.00 -24.26
CA THR A 233 10.16 1.58 -24.55
C THR A 233 11.05 0.95 -23.48
N PRO A 234 10.90 -0.36 -23.20
CA PRO A 234 11.77 -1.10 -22.28
C PRO A 234 13.26 -0.98 -22.63
N GLU A 235 13.61 -1.05 -23.91
CA GLU A 235 15.00 -0.99 -24.38
C GLU A 235 15.62 0.38 -24.09
N LEU A 236 14.86 1.45 -24.33
CA LEU A 236 15.34 2.80 -24.05
C LEU A 236 15.46 3.02 -22.54
N LEU A 237 14.54 2.49 -21.73
CA LEU A 237 14.65 2.53 -20.27
C LEU A 237 15.95 1.86 -19.82
N ASN A 238 16.21 0.63 -20.29
CA ASN A 238 17.38 -0.12 -19.86
C ASN A 238 18.68 0.58 -20.29
N LYS A 239 18.73 1.10 -21.52
CA LYS A 239 19.86 1.93 -21.98
C LYS A 239 20.06 3.15 -21.07
N MET A 240 18.97 3.84 -20.75
CA MET A 240 18.94 4.99 -19.83
C MET A 240 19.18 4.62 -18.37
N LEU A 241 19.32 3.34 -18.04
CA LEU A 241 19.76 2.83 -16.75
C LEU A 241 21.10 2.10 -16.83
N ASN A 242 21.89 2.34 -17.89
CA ASN A 242 23.19 1.70 -18.10
C ASN A 242 23.11 0.16 -18.15
N ASN A 243 22.04 -0.37 -18.74
CA ASN A 243 21.74 -1.80 -18.79
C ASN A 243 21.76 -2.46 -17.40
N SER A 244 21.26 -1.73 -16.40
CA SER A 244 21.29 -2.19 -15.00
C SER A 244 20.16 -3.16 -14.65
N LEU A 245 19.10 -3.23 -15.46
CA LEU A 245 17.93 -4.06 -15.18
C LEU A 245 18.27 -5.56 -15.34
N SER A 246 17.62 -6.41 -14.54
CA SER A 246 17.75 -7.86 -14.65
C SER A 246 17.00 -8.39 -15.88
N ALA A 247 17.34 -9.61 -16.31
CA ALA A 247 16.62 -10.28 -17.39
C ALA A 247 15.12 -10.44 -17.06
N GLU A 248 14.79 -10.83 -15.83
CA GLU A 248 13.40 -10.95 -15.36
C GLU A 248 12.66 -9.61 -15.44
N THR A 249 13.27 -8.51 -14.98
CA THR A 249 12.64 -7.19 -15.09
C THR A 249 12.43 -6.79 -16.55
N MET A 250 13.38 -7.09 -17.43
CA MET A 250 13.24 -6.79 -18.85
C MET A 250 12.13 -7.61 -19.51
N GLU A 251 11.93 -8.85 -19.11
CA GLU A 251 10.83 -9.71 -19.56
C GLU A 251 9.48 -9.12 -19.13
N THR A 252 9.33 -8.79 -17.84
CA THR A 252 8.12 -8.13 -17.30
C THR A 252 7.79 -6.82 -18.03
N LEU A 253 8.79 -5.99 -18.33
CA LEU A 253 8.56 -4.75 -19.08
C LEU A 253 8.11 -4.98 -20.53
N LYS A 254 8.62 -6.03 -21.18
CA LYS A 254 8.21 -6.40 -22.54
C LYS A 254 6.81 -7.00 -22.58
N GLU A 255 6.45 -7.79 -21.58
CA GLU A 255 5.09 -8.29 -21.41
C GLU A 255 4.10 -7.13 -21.24
N ALA A 256 4.43 -6.16 -20.38
CA ALA A 256 3.62 -4.95 -20.21
C ALA A 256 3.42 -4.18 -21.52
N GLU A 257 4.50 -3.98 -22.29
CA GLU A 257 4.43 -3.34 -23.61
C GLU A 257 3.56 -4.13 -24.59
N ALA A 258 3.69 -5.47 -24.62
CA ALA A 258 2.90 -6.35 -25.48
C ALA A 258 1.40 -6.34 -25.13
N GLN A 259 1.06 -6.15 -23.85
CA GLN A 259 -0.33 -5.96 -23.41
C GLN A 259 -0.87 -4.54 -23.63
N GLY A 260 -0.04 -3.63 -24.15
CA GLY A 260 -0.45 -2.25 -24.45
C GLY A 260 -0.44 -1.33 -23.23
N ILE A 261 0.26 -1.69 -22.15
CA ILE A 261 0.44 -0.80 -20.99
C ILE A 261 1.31 0.39 -21.42
N PRO A 262 0.82 1.64 -21.33
CA PRO A 262 1.57 2.80 -21.79
C PRO A 262 2.85 3.00 -20.98
N PHE A 263 3.99 2.97 -21.66
CA PHE A 263 5.29 3.26 -21.07
C PHE A 263 5.59 4.77 -21.14
N PHE A 264 5.75 5.42 -19.99
CA PHE A 264 6.10 6.83 -19.94
C PHE A 264 6.90 7.17 -18.69
N VAL A 265 8.20 7.46 -18.87
CA VAL A 265 9.08 7.87 -17.76
C VAL A 265 9.81 9.15 -18.11
N ASN A 266 9.69 10.15 -17.25
CA ASN A 266 10.41 11.41 -17.38
C ASN A 266 11.92 11.22 -17.08
N PRO A 267 12.85 11.77 -17.89
CA PRO A 267 14.29 11.77 -17.61
C PRO A 267 14.70 12.21 -16.20
N TYR A 268 13.99 13.19 -15.60
CA TYR A 268 14.23 13.63 -14.23
C TYR A 268 13.96 12.52 -13.22
N TYR A 269 12.80 11.88 -13.29
CA TYR A 269 12.46 10.75 -12.41
C TYR A 269 13.49 9.63 -12.53
N LEU A 270 13.91 9.34 -13.77
CA LEU A 270 14.89 8.31 -14.01
C LEU A 270 16.27 8.64 -13.40
N SER A 271 16.64 9.92 -13.32
CA SER A 271 17.88 10.35 -12.68
C SER A 271 17.94 10.07 -11.18
N LEU A 272 16.78 9.84 -10.54
CA LEU A 272 16.66 9.52 -9.12
C LEU A 272 16.96 8.05 -8.81
N LEU A 273 16.93 7.16 -9.82
CA LEU A 273 17.13 5.73 -9.63
C LEU A 273 18.61 5.35 -9.48
N ASN A 274 18.88 4.43 -8.58
CA ASN A 274 20.17 3.78 -8.45
C ASN A 274 20.36 2.75 -9.56
N ILE A 275 21.57 2.73 -10.14
CA ILE A 275 21.96 1.78 -11.19
C ILE A 275 23.04 0.79 -10.71
N ASP A 276 23.48 0.92 -9.45
CA ASP A 276 24.52 0.05 -8.88
C ASP A 276 23.95 -1.34 -8.58
N LYS A 277 24.33 -2.32 -9.40
CA LYS A 277 23.93 -3.74 -9.26
C LYS A 277 24.43 -4.39 -7.96
N LYS A 278 25.48 -3.83 -7.33
CA LYS A 278 26.14 -4.45 -6.16
C LYS A 278 25.42 -4.12 -4.86
N ARG A 279 24.66 -3.03 -4.82
CA ARG A 279 23.86 -2.66 -3.65
C ARG A 279 22.41 -3.06 -3.92
N ARG A 280 21.92 -4.08 -3.20
CA ARG A 280 20.47 -4.27 -2.98
C ARG A 280 19.95 -3.16 -2.06
N SER A 281 20.06 -1.91 -2.52
CA SER A 281 19.62 -0.75 -1.78
C SER A 281 18.15 -0.54 -2.11
N TYR A 282 17.26 -0.99 -1.24
CA TYR A 282 15.83 -0.68 -1.30
C TYR A 282 15.52 0.82 -1.16
N SER A 283 16.54 1.68 -1.05
CA SER A 283 16.41 3.13 -0.88
C SER A 283 15.65 3.82 -2.01
N ASP A 284 15.66 3.26 -3.23
CA ASP A 284 14.91 3.80 -4.36
C ASP A 284 13.71 2.94 -4.76
N ALA A 285 13.39 1.88 -3.99
CA ALA A 285 12.33 0.94 -4.31
C ALA A 285 10.99 1.67 -4.51
N ALA A 286 10.67 2.59 -3.60
CA ALA A 286 9.44 3.39 -3.70
C ALA A 286 9.33 4.14 -5.04
N ILE A 287 10.41 4.73 -5.56
CA ILE A 287 10.39 5.44 -6.87
C ILE A 287 10.42 4.42 -8.03
N ARG A 288 11.16 3.33 -7.86
CA ARG A 288 11.33 2.27 -8.85
C ARG A 288 10.01 1.57 -9.13
N ASP A 289 9.19 1.33 -8.12
CA ASP A 289 7.90 0.65 -8.24
C ASP A 289 6.86 1.50 -9.00
N TYR A 290 7.06 2.82 -9.11
CA TYR A 290 6.25 3.67 -10.01
C TYR A 290 6.67 3.58 -11.49
N ILE A 291 7.88 3.09 -11.76
CA ILE A 291 8.48 3.06 -13.10
C ILE A 291 8.45 1.63 -13.67
N ILE A 292 8.67 0.63 -12.81
CA ILE A 292 8.73 -0.78 -13.18
C ILE A 292 7.43 -1.44 -12.75
N TYR A 293 6.72 -2.02 -13.71
CA TYR A 293 5.46 -2.71 -13.47
C TYR A 293 5.67 -4.01 -12.70
N SER A 294 4.71 -4.34 -11.83
CA SER A 294 4.63 -5.66 -11.21
C SER A 294 3.90 -6.65 -12.13
N LYS A 295 4.17 -7.95 -11.96
CA LYS A 295 3.45 -9.00 -12.70
C LYS A 295 1.96 -8.99 -12.38
N GLU A 296 1.60 -8.66 -11.14
CA GLU A 296 0.22 -8.51 -10.69
C GLU A 296 -0.50 -7.40 -11.44
N LEU A 297 0.14 -6.23 -11.62
CA LEU A 297 -0.44 -5.12 -12.38
C LEU A 297 -0.67 -5.51 -13.84
N ILE A 298 0.30 -6.21 -14.44
CA ILE A 298 0.18 -6.68 -15.83
C ILE A 298 -1.00 -7.65 -15.94
N ASN A 299 -1.09 -8.65 -15.05
CA ASN A 299 -2.16 -9.65 -15.08
C ASN A 299 -3.56 -9.07 -14.84
N GLU A 300 -3.67 -7.99 -14.09
CA GLU A 300 -4.95 -7.30 -13.84
C GLU A 300 -5.22 -6.17 -14.85
N PHE A 301 -4.26 -5.80 -15.69
CA PHE A 301 -4.44 -4.74 -16.68
C PHE A 301 -5.58 -5.08 -17.64
N GLY A 302 -6.52 -4.14 -17.81
CA GLY A 302 -7.77 -4.37 -18.55
C GLY A 302 -8.92 -4.94 -17.73
N HIS A 303 -8.66 -5.43 -16.51
CA HIS A 303 -9.67 -5.84 -15.53
C HIS A 303 -9.81 -4.87 -14.35
N ILE A 304 -8.91 -3.89 -14.24
CA ILE A 304 -8.96 -2.85 -13.21
C ILE A 304 -10.27 -2.06 -13.35
N VAL A 305 -11.20 -2.32 -12.45
CA VAL A 305 -12.36 -1.47 -12.21
C VAL A 305 -11.94 -0.39 -11.22
N ALA A 306 -12.48 0.84 -11.37
CA ALA A 306 -12.49 1.93 -10.38
C ALA A 306 -11.77 1.59 -9.05
N TRP A 307 -10.61 2.22 -8.81
CA TRP A 307 -9.67 1.86 -7.74
C TRP A 307 -10.29 2.02 -6.35
N GLU A 308 -11.27 2.93 -6.23
CA GLU A 308 -12.09 3.11 -5.05
C GLU A 308 -13.59 3.14 -5.41
N LYS A 309 -14.46 2.95 -4.41
CA LYS A 309 -15.92 3.14 -4.57
C LYS A 309 -16.26 4.54 -5.10
N GLU A 310 -15.38 5.50 -4.84
CA GLU A 310 -15.44 6.88 -5.32
C GLU A 310 -15.26 6.97 -6.85
N ASP A 311 -14.58 6.03 -7.50
CA ASP A 311 -14.32 6.11 -8.94
C ASP A 311 -15.48 5.60 -9.82
N ILE A 312 -16.52 4.99 -9.21
CA ILE A 312 -17.73 4.59 -9.94
C ILE A 312 -18.59 5.82 -10.17
N VAL A 313 -18.63 6.27 -11.42
CA VAL A 313 -19.36 7.46 -11.86
C VAL A 313 -20.57 7.07 -12.71
N GLU A 314 -21.74 7.58 -12.34
CA GLU A 314 -22.98 7.48 -13.13
C GLU A 314 -23.33 8.86 -13.69
N PRO A 315 -23.67 8.98 -15.00
CA PRO A 315 -24.12 10.25 -15.55
C PRO A 315 -25.29 10.84 -14.75
N GLY A 316 -25.20 12.12 -14.40
CA GLY A 316 -26.26 12.80 -13.65
C GLY A 316 -26.39 12.40 -12.17
N LYS A 317 -25.50 11.56 -11.62
CA LYS A 317 -25.45 11.27 -10.17
C LYS A 317 -24.05 11.54 -9.59
N PRO A 318 -23.98 12.15 -8.39
CA PRO A 318 -22.70 12.30 -7.71
C PRO A 318 -22.18 10.93 -7.27
N ASN A 319 -20.91 10.63 -7.55
CA ASN A 319 -20.23 9.46 -6.98
C ASN A 319 -20.03 9.61 -5.46
N ALA A 320 -19.44 8.61 -4.80
CA ALA A 320 -19.21 8.65 -3.35
C ALA A 320 -18.29 9.81 -2.89
N ALA A 321 -17.47 10.36 -3.79
CA ALA A 321 -16.65 11.55 -3.57
C ALA A 321 -17.35 12.87 -3.94
N GLY A 322 -18.61 12.84 -4.39
CA GLY A 322 -19.41 14.02 -4.72
C GLY A 322 -19.24 14.56 -6.14
N TRP A 323 -18.53 13.86 -7.03
CA TRP A 323 -18.34 14.27 -8.43
C TRP A 323 -19.56 13.93 -9.26
N LEU A 324 -20.13 14.95 -9.92
CA LEU A 324 -21.22 14.81 -10.86
C LEU A 324 -20.68 14.88 -12.29
N LEU A 325 -20.78 13.79 -13.05
CA LEU A 325 -20.52 13.88 -14.48
C LEU A 325 -21.67 14.63 -15.17
N PRO A 326 -21.37 15.52 -16.14
CA PRO A 326 -22.40 16.14 -16.97
C PRO A 326 -23.31 15.05 -17.56
N SER A 327 -24.62 15.22 -17.43
CA SER A 327 -25.58 14.50 -18.26
C SER A 327 -25.39 15.02 -19.70
N GLU A 328 -25.14 14.12 -20.66
CA GLU A 328 -25.25 14.47 -22.08
C GLU A 328 -26.59 15.13 -22.40
#